data_AF-A0A497P3M0-F1
#
_entry.id   AF-A0A497P3M0-F1
#
_cell.length_a   1.000
_cell.length_b   1.000
_cell.length_c   1.000
_cell.angle_alpha   90.00
_cell.angle_beta   90.00
_cell.angle_gamma   90.00
#
_symmetry.space_group_name_H-M   'P 1'
#
loop_
_entity.id
_entity.type
_entity.pdbx_description
1 polymer ?
#
loop_
_entity_poly.entity_id
_entity_poly.type
_entity_poly.pdbx_seq_one_letter_code
_entity_poly.pdbx_strand_id
1 'polypeptide(L)'
;MHQKRKTKIYVVFTSTGLDHRGSWDASDIERKVLKNEEILSELEKRCEGVEFVGKVNIIKEEEKELISRSHYGMTEEERKRISEIYEESRRRYESAIKNVRSLREELDGILVFGHPSEELISIGLPIIAVFPLWEAG
;
A
#
# COMPACT_ATOMS: atom_id res chain seq x y z
N MET A 1 34.47 10.00 -12.28
CA MET A 1 33.72 9.05 -11.44
C MET A 1 32.30 9.00 -11.99
N HIS A 2 31.87 7.87 -12.58
CA HIS A 2 30.48 7.70 -13.00
C HIS A 2 29.65 7.48 -11.73
N GLN A 3 28.78 8.43 -11.38
CA GLN A 3 27.83 8.24 -10.30
C GLN A 3 26.89 7.11 -10.74
N LYS A 4 26.92 5.96 -10.05
CA LYS A 4 26.08 4.82 -10.38
C LYS A 4 24.62 5.24 -10.17
N ARG A 5 23.80 5.21 -11.23
CA ARG A 5 22.37 5.58 -11.14
C ARG A 5 21.70 4.71 -10.08
N LYS A 6 20.95 5.33 -9.17
CA LYS A 6 20.13 4.60 -8.22
C LYS A 6 19.00 3.86 -8.96
N THR A 7 18.69 2.66 -8.50
CA THR A 7 17.51 1.90 -8.95
C THR A 7 16.25 2.58 -8.40
N LYS A 8 15.35 3.05 -9.25
CA LYS A 8 14.12 3.74 -8.84
C LYS A 8 12.94 2.77 -8.78
N ILE A 9 12.35 2.59 -7.60
CA ILE A 9 11.22 1.69 -7.37
C ILE A 9 10.00 2.50 -6.92
N TYR A 10 8.88 2.36 -7.63
CA TYR A 10 7.61 2.99 -7.23
C TYR A 10 6.90 2.12 -6.19
N VAL A 11 6.45 2.71 -5.08
CA VAL A 11 5.85 1.96 -3.96
C VAL A 11 4.34 2.18 -3.87
N VAL A 12 3.56 1.09 -3.94
CA VAL A 12 2.11 1.11 -3.78
C VAL A 12 1.70 0.23 -2.60
N PHE A 13 0.99 0.80 -1.64
CA PHE A 13 0.39 0.07 -0.54
C PHE A 13 -1.12 -0.09 -0.81
N THR A 14 -1.51 -1.29 -1.26
CA THR A 14 -2.94 -1.62 -1.50
C THR A 14 -3.66 -2.02 -0.23
N SER A 15 -2.90 -2.39 0.81
CA SER A 15 -3.38 -2.66 2.16
C SER A 15 -2.51 -1.92 3.18
N THR A 16 -3.06 -1.70 4.36
CA THR A 16 -2.35 -1.19 5.54
C THR A 16 -1.87 -2.32 6.45
N GLY A 17 -2.06 -3.58 6.07
CA GLY A 17 -1.75 -4.74 6.91
C GLY A 17 -2.71 -4.94 8.10
N LEU A 18 -3.73 -4.08 8.23
CA LEU A 18 -4.74 -4.11 9.31
C LEU A 18 -6.02 -4.89 8.94
N ASP A 19 -5.94 -5.85 8.02
CA ASP A 19 -7.10 -6.68 7.69
C ASP A 19 -7.44 -7.64 8.84
N HIS A 20 -8.70 -7.58 9.27
CA HIS A 20 -9.29 -8.40 10.32
C HIS A 20 -8.60 -8.34 11.69
N ARG A 21 -8.87 -7.23 12.42
CA ARG A 21 -8.63 -7.12 13.88
C ARG A 21 -9.45 -8.11 14.74
N GLY A 22 -10.20 -9.03 14.15
CA GLY A 22 -11.18 -9.87 14.87
C GLY A 22 -10.58 -10.79 15.93
N SER A 23 -9.25 -10.98 15.95
CA SER A 23 -8.56 -11.82 16.94
C SER A 23 -7.51 -11.07 17.79
N TRP A 24 -7.26 -9.78 17.53
CA TRP A 24 -6.17 -9.02 18.15
C TRP A 24 -6.71 -7.76 18.80
N ASP A 25 -6.38 -7.54 20.07
CA ASP A 25 -6.70 -6.28 20.73
C ASP A 25 -5.83 -5.13 20.19
N ALA A 26 -6.25 -3.88 20.41
CA ALA A 26 -5.55 -2.71 19.90
C ALA A 26 -4.09 -2.61 20.39
N SER A 27 -3.80 -3.11 21.59
CA SER A 27 -2.46 -3.07 22.17
C SER A 27 -1.52 -4.10 21.55
N ASP A 28 -2.04 -5.27 21.19
CA ASP A 28 -1.31 -6.29 20.44
C ASP A 28 -0.98 -5.82 19.03
N ILE A 29 -1.90 -5.12 18.38
CA ILE A 29 -1.70 -4.52 17.05
C ILE A 29 -0.60 -3.47 17.10
N GLU A 30 -0.68 -2.53 18.04
CA GLU A 30 0.33 -1.46 18.19
C GLU A 30 1.72 -2.03 18.46
N ARG A 31 1.82 -3.18 19.14
CA ARG A 31 3.09 -3.82 19.47
C ARG A 31 3.70 -4.67 18.35
N LYS A 32 2.87 -5.25 17.48
CA LYS A 32 3.30 -6.34 16.59
C LYS A 32 3.06 -6.07 15.10
N VAL A 33 2.18 -5.14 14.75
CA VAL A 33 1.94 -4.76 13.35
C VAL A 33 2.91 -3.65 12.98
N LEU A 34 3.80 -3.94 12.04
CA LEU A 34 4.66 -2.92 11.44
C LEU A 34 3.83 -2.07 10.48
N LYS A 35 3.97 -0.75 10.60
CA LYS A 35 3.36 0.21 9.66
C LYS A 35 4.07 0.20 8.32
N ASN A 36 3.37 0.65 7.29
CA ASN A 36 3.91 0.78 5.94
C ASN A 36 5.18 1.65 5.92
N GLU A 37 5.20 2.73 6.69
CA GLU A 37 6.35 3.64 6.82
C GLU A 37 7.53 2.98 7.54
N GLU A 38 7.28 2.12 8.53
CA GLU A 38 8.33 1.39 9.25
C GLU A 38 8.97 0.34 8.35
N ILE A 39 8.15 -0.43 7.61
CA ILE A 39 8.63 -1.39 6.61
C ILE A 39 9.49 -0.67 5.57
N LEU A 40 9.00 0.45 5.03
CA LEU A 40 9.73 1.19 4.01
C LEU A 40 11.02 1.79 4.55
N SER A 41 11.03 2.29 5.79
CA SER A 41 12.25 2.79 6.43
C SER A 41 13.31 1.69 6.57
N GLU A 42 12.91 0.47 6.93
CA GLU A 42 13.84 -0.66 7.00
C GLU A 42 14.38 -1.07 5.62
N LEU A 43 13.55 -1.02 4.56
CA LEU A 43 14.00 -1.25 3.20
C LEU A 43 14.99 -0.16 2.74
N GLU A 44 14.69 1.12 3.00
CA GLU A 44 15.57 2.24 2.69
C GLU A 44 16.95 2.13 3.35
N LYS A 45 17.01 1.64 4.60
CA LYS A 45 18.27 1.41 5.32
C LYS A 45 19.09 0.27 4.76
N ARG A 46 18.45 -0.79 4.26
CA ARG A 46 19.12 -2.05 3.88
C ARG A 46 19.39 -2.16 2.38
N CYS A 47 18.63 -1.47 1.54
CA CYS A 47 18.73 -1.52 0.09
C CYS A 47 19.60 -0.37 -0.45
N GLU A 48 20.93 -0.50 -0.30
CA GLU A 48 21.86 0.48 -0.86
C GLU A 48 21.71 0.62 -2.38
N GLY A 49 21.73 1.86 -2.87
CA GLY A 49 21.58 2.16 -4.29
C GLY A 49 20.15 2.10 -4.81
N VAL A 50 19.15 1.90 -3.96
CA VAL A 50 17.73 1.97 -4.32
C VAL A 50 17.12 3.29 -3.87
N GLU A 51 16.23 3.85 -4.68
CA GLU A 51 15.42 5.02 -4.38
C GLU A 51 13.94 4.62 -4.47
N PHE A 52 13.24 4.65 -3.34
CA PHE A 52 11.81 4.37 -3.29
C PHE A 52 11.01 5.66 -3.49
N VAL A 53 10.21 5.71 -4.56
CA VAL A 53 9.42 6.88 -4.97
C VAL A 53 7.92 6.56 -4.96
N GLY A 54 7.08 7.61 -5.05
CA GLY A 54 5.65 7.42 -5.31
C GLY A 54 4.90 6.66 -4.22
N LYS A 55 5.33 6.76 -2.97
CA LYS A 55 4.83 6.05 -1.78
C LYS A 55 3.33 6.32 -1.56
N VAL A 56 2.44 5.53 -2.19
CA VAL A 56 0.98 5.76 -2.11
C VAL A 56 0.32 4.74 -1.21
N ASN A 57 -0.32 5.23 -0.13
CA ASN A 57 -1.29 4.47 0.66
C ASN A 57 -2.68 4.62 0.01
N ILE A 58 -3.22 3.52 -0.52
CA ILE A 58 -4.51 3.52 -1.22
C ILE A 58 -5.67 3.72 -0.24
N ILE A 59 -5.62 3.01 0.88
CA ILE A 59 -6.47 3.24 2.06
C ILE A 59 -5.54 3.68 3.19
N LYS A 60 -5.91 4.73 3.93
CA LYS A 60 -5.13 5.17 5.09
C LYS A 60 -5.41 4.28 6.30
N GLU A 61 -4.47 4.24 7.26
CA GLU A 61 -4.60 3.40 8.45
C GLU A 61 -5.88 3.74 9.26
N GLU A 62 -6.15 5.04 9.45
CA GLU A 62 -7.33 5.52 10.16
C GLU A 62 -8.65 5.18 9.45
N GLU A 63 -8.62 5.10 8.11
CA GLU A 63 -9.76 4.73 7.28
C GLU A 63 -10.03 3.22 7.39
N LYS A 64 -8.96 2.42 7.44
CA LYS A 64 -9.06 0.95 7.57
C LYS A 64 -9.69 0.53 8.89
N GLU A 65 -9.45 1.24 9.98
CA GLU A 65 -10.08 0.94 11.28
C GLU A 65 -11.61 1.06 11.21
N LEU A 66 -12.12 2.12 10.56
CA LEU A 66 -13.55 2.29 10.34
C LEU A 66 -14.11 1.16 9.44
N ILE A 67 -13.39 0.82 8.36
CA ILE A 67 -13.77 -0.28 7.47
C ILE A 67 -13.86 -1.61 8.22
N SER A 68 -12.86 -1.95 9.02
CA SER A 68 -12.84 -3.21 9.77
C SER A 68 -13.97 -3.32 10.80
N ARG A 69 -14.42 -2.19 11.39
CA ARG A 69 -15.55 -2.18 12.32
C ARG A 69 -16.89 -2.46 11.65
N SER A 70 -17.01 -2.24 10.34
CA SER A 70 -18.27 -2.48 9.60
C SER A 70 -18.80 -3.92 9.73
N HIS A 71 -17.90 -4.87 9.94
CA HIS A 71 -18.24 -6.29 10.11
C HIS A 71 -19.03 -6.59 11.38
N TYR A 72 -19.12 -5.64 12.34
CA TYR A 72 -19.86 -5.78 13.60
C TYR A 72 -21.16 -4.98 13.64
N GLY A 73 -21.61 -4.44 12.50
CA GLY A 73 -22.77 -3.56 12.38
C GLY A 73 -22.35 -2.10 12.15
N MET A 74 -23.22 -1.33 11.48
CA MET A 74 -22.92 0.03 11.05
C MET A 74 -24.13 0.96 11.17
N THR A 75 -23.88 2.23 11.49
CA THR A 75 -24.85 3.30 11.26
C THR A 75 -24.87 3.73 9.79
N GLU A 76 -25.89 4.49 9.39
CA GLU A 76 -25.99 5.00 8.02
C GLU A 76 -24.89 6.04 7.71
N GLU A 77 -24.49 6.82 8.71
CA GLU A 77 -23.37 7.76 8.61
C GLU A 77 -22.04 7.03 8.39
N GLU A 78 -21.81 5.92 9.11
CA GLU A 78 -20.61 5.10 8.93
C GLU A 78 -20.59 4.46 7.54
N ARG A 79 -21.75 3.98 7.02
CA ARG A 79 -21.85 3.44 5.65
C ARG A 79 -21.50 4.48 4.60
N LYS A 80 -22.06 5.69 4.72
CA LYS A 80 -21.76 6.80 3.81
C LYS A 80 -20.27 7.12 3.83
N ARG A 81 -19.67 7.17 5.03
CA ARG A 81 -18.24 7.45 5.19
C ARG A 81 -17.34 6.36 4.59
N ILE A 82 -17.71 5.08 4.72
CA ILE A 82 -17.00 3.99 4.05
C ILE A 82 -17.08 4.14 2.52
N SER A 83 -18.25 4.50 1.98
CA SER A 83 -18.39 4.75 0.54
C SER A 83 -17.47 5.86 0.06
N GLU A 84 -17.39 6.97 0.81
CA GLU A 84 -16.48 8.09 0.52
C GLU A 84 -15.01 7.64 0.56
N ILE A 85 -14.63 6.83 1.56
CA ILE A 85 -13.28 6.25 1.66
C ILE A 85 -12.94 5.41 0.41
N TYR A 86 -13.85 4.56 -0.05
CA TYR A 86 -13.61 3.74 -1.24
C TYR A 86 -13.53 4.58 -2.53
N GLU A 87 -14.32 5.64 -2.65
CA GLU A 87 -14.19 6.59 -3.77
C GLU A 87 -12.83 7.28 -3.77
N GLU A 88 -12.37 7.78 -2.61
CA GLU A 88 -11.06 8.40 -2.49
C GLU A 88 -9.94 7.40 -2.76
N SER A 89 -10.05 6.19 -2.24
CA SER A 89 -9.13 5.08 -2.47
C SER A 89 -8.99 4.77 -3.95
N ARG A 90 -10.11 4.69 -4.68
CA ARG A 90 -10.10 4.54 -6.15
C ARG A 90 -9.37 5.70 -6.83
N ARG A 91 -9.63 6.95 -6.45
CA ARG A 91 -8.96 8.13 -7.03
C ARG A 91 -7.45 8.12 -6.77
N ARG A 92 -7.03 7.73 -5.56
CA ARG A 92 -5.61 7.56 -5.21
C ARG A 92 -4.96 6.47 -6.05
N TYR A 93 -5.68 5.36 -6.27
CA TYR A 93 -5.23 4.28 -7.14
C TYR A 93 -5.03 4.74 -8.58
N GLU A 94 -6.04 5.38 -9.16
CA GLU A 94 -5.99 5.95 -10.52
C GLU A 94 -4.83 6.94 -10.68
N SER A 95 -4.61 7.79 -9.66
CA SER A 95 -3.47 8.72 -9.62
C SER A 95 -2.13 7.97 -9.59
N ALA A 96 -2.00 6.92 -8.78
CA ALA A 96 -0.81 6.08 -8.73
C ALA A 96 -0.52 5.42 -10.08
N ILE A 97 -1.52 4.80 -10.72
CA ILE A 97 -1.39 4.24 -12.07
C ILE A 97 -0.90 5.29 -13.07
N LYS A 98 -1.51 6.49 -13.04
CA LYS A 98 -1.12 7.59 -13.93
C LYS A 98 0.33 8.01 -13.71
N ASN A 99 0.76 8.11 -12.46
CA ASN A 99 2.14 8.46 -12.09
C ASN A 99 3.14 7.39 -12.56
N VAL A 100 2.85 6.11 -12.34
CA VAL A 100 3.69 5.00 -12.80
C VAL A 100 3.82 5.02 -14.32
N ARG A 101 2.71 5.25 -15.05
CA ARG A 101 2.73 5.36 -16.52
C ARG A 101 3.57 6.55 -16.98
N SER A 102 3.43 7.72 -16.36
CA SER A 102 4.20 8.91 -16.75
C SER A 102 5.70 8.77 -16.46
N LEU A 103 6.05 8.04 -15.40
CA LEU A 103 7.43 7.84 -14.97
C LEU A 103 8.04 6.55 -15.51
N ARG A 104 7.35 5.81 -16.39
CA ARG A 104 7.73 4.45 -16.80
C ARG A 104 9.20 4.30 -17.19
N GLU A 105 9.72 5.22 -18.02
CA GLU A 105 11.11 5.17 -18.51
C GLU A 105 12.15 5.53 -17.43
N GLU A 106 11.71 6.13 -16.33
CA GLU A 106 12.56 6.47 -15.19
C GLU A 106 12.58 5.38 -14.11
N LEU A 107 11.56 4.52 -14.08
CA LEU A 107 11.37 3.48 -13.07
C LEU A 107 12.06 2.18 -13.50
N ASP A 108 12.66 1.49 -12.53
CA ASP A 108 13.26 0.17 -12.69
C ASP A 108 12.32 -0.95 -12.24
N GLY A 109 11.27 -0.62 -11.49
CA GLY A 109 10.29 -1.59 -11.00
C GLY A 109 9.24 -0.97 -10.08
N ILE A 110 8.34 -1.84 -9.61
CA ILE A 110 7.24 -1.49 -8.71
C ILE A 110 7.28 -2.43 -7.51
N LEU A 111 7.19 -1.88 -6.31
CA LEU A 111 6.98 -2.61 -5.08
C LEU A 111 5.52 -2.43 -4.65
N VAL A 112 4.78 -3.54 -4.59
CA VAL A 112 3.38 -3.57 -4.19
C VAL A 112 3.26 -4.33 -2.88
N PHE A 113 2.66 -3.71 -1.87
CA PHE A 113 2.19 -4.41 -0.68
C PHE A 113 0.72 -4.78 -0.89
N GLY A 114 0.48 -6.06 -1.12
CA GLY A 114 -0.79 -6.67 -1.54
C GLY A 114 -0.83 -7.05 -3.03
N HIS A 115 -2.05 -7.22 -3.55
CA HIS A 115 -2.28 -7.72 -4.91
C HIS A 115 -2.04 -6.63 -5.98
N PRO A 116 -1.16 -6.84 -6.97
CA PRO A 116 -1.03 -5.92 -8.09
C PRO A 116 -2.28 -6.00 -8.97
N SER A 117 -2.79 -4.86 -9.46
CA SER A 117 -3.91 -4.88 -10.41
C SER A 117 -3.45 -5.20 -11.83
N GLU A 118 -4.38 -5.62 -12.67
CA GLU A 118 -4.17 -5.80 -14.12
C GLU A 118 -3.62 -4.52 -14.78
N GLU A 119 -4.08 -3.34 -14.35
CA GLU A 119 -3.55 -2.07 -14.85
C GLU A 119 -2.08 -1.87 -14.50
N LEU A 120 -1.64 -2.19 -13.29
CA LEU A 120 -0.21 -2.15 -12.91
C LEU A 120 0.60 -3.17 -13.73
N ILE A 121 0.10 -4.40 -13.83
CA ILE A 121 0.75 -5.49 -14.58
C ILE A 121 0.92 -5.10 -16.05
N SER A 122 -0.10 -4.47 -16.65
CA SER A 122 -0.08 -4.04 -18.06
C SER A 122 1.01 -3.01 -18.40
N ILE A 123 1.60 -2.33 -17.41
CA ILE A 123 2.65 -1.32 -17.62
C ILE A 123 3.98 -1.99 -18.06
N GLY A 124 4.17 -3.27 -17.70
CA GLY A 124 5.32 -4.07 -18.11
C GLY A 124 6.62 -3.77 -17.34
N LEU A 125 6.54 -3.07 -16.21
CA LEU A 125 7.66 -2.95 -15.27
C LEU A 125 7.76 -4.22 -14.40
N PRO A 126 8.96 -4.63 -13.97
CA PRO A 126 9.10 -5.68 -12.97
C PRO A 126 8.33 -5.34 -11.68
N ILE A 127 7.56 -6.29 -11.16
CA ILE A 127 6.76 -6.12 -9.93
C ILE A 127 7.27 -7.06 -8.84
N ILE A 128 7.53 -6.50 -7.67
CA ILE A 128 7.68 -7.25 -6.41
C ILE A 128 6.38 -7.07 -5.63
N ALA A 129 5.65 -8.16 -5.40
CA ALA A 129 4.44 -8.16 -4.59
C ALA A 129 4.70 -8.80 -3.22
N VAL A 130 4.35 -8.11 -2.15
CA VAL A 130 4.49 -8.55 -0.76
C VAL A 130 3.09 -8.80 -0.21
N PHE A 131 2.80 -10.06 0.12
CA PHE A 131 1.52 -10.48 0.68
C PHE A 131 1.66 -10.71 2.19
N PRO A 132 0.63 -10.40 3.00
CA PRO A 132 0.56 -10.92 4.36
C PRO A 132 0.48 -12.44 4.30
N LEU A 133 1.26 -13.14 5.14
CA LEU A 133 1.24 -14.61 5.21
C LEU A 133 -0.05 -15.20 5.83
N TRP A 134 -1.00 -14.35 6.22
CA TRP A 134 -2.20 -14.71 6.97
C TRP A 134 -3.47 -14.02 6.46
N GLU A 135 -3.57 -13.77 5.15
CA GLU A 135 -4.91 -13.60 4.57
C GLU A 135 -5.71 -14.89 4.82
N ALA A 136 -6.66 -14.83 5.76
CA ALA A 136 -7.70 -15.83 5.86
C ALA A 136 -8.53 -15.72 4.58
N GLY A 137 -8.57 -16.82 3.83
CA GLY A 137 -9.44 -16.95 2.65
C GLY A 137 -10.93 -16.89 2.99
#